data_AF-A0A8B6HCA9-F1
#
_entry.id   AF-A0A8B6HCA9-F1
#
_cell.length_a   1.000
_cell.length_b   1.000
_cell.length_c   1.000
_cell.angle_alpha   90.00
_cell.angle_beta   90.00
_cell.angle_gamma   90.00
#
_symmetry.space_group_name_H-M   'P 1'
#
loop_
_entity.id
_entity.type
_entity.pdbx_description
1 polymer ?
#
loop_
_entity_poly.entity_id
_entity_poly.type
_entity_poly.pdbx_seq_one_letter_code
_entity_poly.pdbx_strand_id
1 'polypeptide(L)'
;MSSDLFVDNKVSGKNSPANVVGPEKKKPVRIQDRELLQMSDDGHCLSMHQPWALLLVKGIKIHEGRSWYTPIRGRLWIAATAKSPSPQETVDVEQQYRYLLNDQKISFPTHYPVACLLGCVDLVDCLPQDEYRKKFPDGESISPYVFICENPQELVVKFPIKGKHKIYKLEGHIHQAAKKGLRSSSD
;
A
#
# COMPACT_ATOMS: atom_id res chain seq x y z
N MET A 1 63.66 -70.53 0.68
CA MET A 1 64.58 -69.50 0.12
C MET A 1 63.85 -68.16 0.19
N SER A 2 64.14 -67.39 1.25
CA SER A 2 64.60 -65.97 1.21
C SER A 2 63.53 -64.98 0.72
N SER A 3 62.91 -64.19 1.62
CA SER A 3 63.38 -62.85 2.12
C SER A 3 63.13 -61.76 1.04
N ASP A 4 62.66 -60.53 1.23
CA ASP A 4 62.47 -59.55 2.31
C ASP A 4 61.41 -58.51 1.81
N LEU A 5 60.47 -58.08 2.65
CA LEU A 5 60.28 -56.72 3.23
C LEU A 5 60.26 -55.47 2.32
N PHE A 6 59.12 -54.74 2.43
CA PHE A 6 58.95 -53.30 2.75
C PHE A 6 58.55 -52.24 1.68
N VAL A 7 57.44 -51.55 2.07
CA VAL A 7 57.04 -50.12 1.93
C VAL A 7 56.03 -49.67 0.86
N ASP A 8 55.07 -48.93 1.43
CA ASP A 8 53.85 -48.21 1.07
C ASP A 8 53.74 -47.31 -0.18
N ASN A 9 52.45 -47.12 -0.52
CA ASN A 9 51.76 -45.92 -1.04
C ASN A 9 52.09 -45.40 -2.45
N LYS A 10 51.13 -45.59 -3.38
CA LYS A 10 50.57 -44.46 -4.14
C LYS A 10 49.17 -44.74 -4.72
N VAL A 11 48.36 -43.69 -4.60
CA VAL A 11 46.93 -43.50 -4.88
C VAL A 11 46.58 -43.47 -6.38
N SER A 12 45.41 -44.01 -6.77
CA SER A 12 44.41 -43.42 -7.71
C SER A 12 43.38 -44.51 -8.07
N GLY A 13 42.05 -44.35 -7.99
CA GLY A 13 41.25 -43.21 -7.59
C GLY A 13 39.77 -43.61 -7.48
N LYS A 14 39.13 -43.00 -6.48
CA LYS A 14 37.77 -42.43 -6.48
C LYS A 14 36.57 -43.39 -6.64
N ASN A 15 36.23 -44.04 -5.53
CA ASN A 15 34.83 -44.36 -5.19
C ASN A 15 34.09 -43.09 -4.75
N SER A 16 32.92 -42.88 -5.33
CA SER A 16 31.95 -41.83 -5.00
C SER A 16 31.45 -41.95 -3.56
N PRO A 17 31.42 -40.87 -2.75
CA PRO A 17 30.70 -40.89 -1.49
C PRO A 17 29.27 -40.35 -1.66
N ALA A 18 28.43 -40.91 -0.81
CA ALA A 18 27.03 -40.65 -0.58
C ALA A 18 26.61 -39.17 -0.61
N ASN A 19 25.41 -38.93 -1.14
CA ASN A 19 24.64 -37.70 -0.96
C ASN A 19 24.44 -37.43 0.54
N VAL A 20 25.26 -36.54 1.10
CA VAL A 20 24.98 -35.88 2.37
C VAL A 20 24.03 -34.72 2.08
N VAL A 21 22.75 -34.91 2.42
CA VAL A 21 21.75 -33.83 2.41
C VAL A 21 22.14 -32.84 3.51
N GLY A 22 22.74 -31.71 3.11
CA GLY A 22 23.01 -30.60 4.01
C GLY A 22 21.70 -29.95 4.50
N PRO A 23 21.70 -29.29 5.67
CA PRO A 23 20.49 -28.68 6.19
C PRO A 23 20.07 -27.54 5.25
N GLU A 24 18.84 -27.64 4.72
CA GLU A 24 18.21 -26.53 4.01
C GLU A 24 18.25 -25.29 4.91
N LYS A 25 18.89 -24.23 4.40
CA LYS A 25 18.85 -22.90 5.02
C LYS A 25 17.41 -22.42 4.93
N LYS A 26 16.62 -22.68 5.97
CA LYS A 26 15.29 -22.07 6.17
C LYS A 26 15.46 -20.57 6.02
N LYS A 27 14.90 -20.00 4.95
CA LYS A 27 14.76 -18.55 4.80
C LYS A 27 14.10 -18.05 6.10
N PRO A 28 14.61 -16.99 6.73
CA PRO A 28 13.99 -16.48 7.93
C PRO A 28 12.59 -16.03 7.56
N VAL A 29 11.59 -16.79 8.00
CA VAL A 29 10.19 -16.39 7.90
C VAL A 29 10.07 -15.21 8.85
N ARG A 30 10.19 -14.00 8.33
CA ARG A 30 9.79 -12.78 9.04
C ARG A 30 8.27 -12.77 9.08
N ILE A 31 7.69 -13.61 9.93
CA ILE A 31 6.32 -13.45 10.40
C ILE A 31 6.38 -12.24 11.32
N GLN A 32 6.44 -11.05 10.71
CA GLN A 32 6.13 -9.82 11.41
C GLN A 32 4.62 -9.74 11.28
N ASP A 33 3.91 -10.02 12.39
CA ASP A 33 2.46 -10.21 12.39
C ASP A 33 1.78 -9.11 11.59
N ARG A 34 1.03 -9.51 10.56
CA ARG A 34 0.28 -8.62 9.69
C ARG A 34 -0.65 -7.70 10.48
N GLU A 35 -1.15 -8.20 11.62
CA GLU A 35 -1.95 -7.44 12.60
C GLU A 35 -1.12 -6.35 13.32
N LEU A 36 0.14 -6.60 13.66
CA LEU A 36 1.00 -5.58 14.30
C LEU A 36 1.38 -4.45 13.32
N LEU A 37 1.62 -4.78 12.04
CA LEU A 37 1.84 -3.78 10.98
C LEU A 37 0.57 -3.01 10.61
N GLN A 38 -0.62 -3.61 10.80
CA GLN A 38 -1.89 -2.92 10.66
C GLN A 38 -2.08 -1.78 11.69
N MET A 39 -1.25 -1.72 12.75
CA MET A 39 -1.42 -0.79 13.86
C MET A 39 -0.37 0.34 13.95
N SER A 40 0.67 0.37 13.10
CA SER A 40 1.68 1.44 13.16
C SER A 40 1.29 2.65 12.29
N ASP A 41 0.71 3.67 12.94
CA ASP A 41 0.55 5.00 12.33
C ASP A 41 1.88 5.76 12.37
N ASP A 42 2.75 5.44 11.41
CA ASP A 42 4.06 6.08 11.28
C ASP A 42 4.02 7.39 10.46
N GLY A 43 2.83 7.95 10.22
CA GLY A 43 2.68 9.22 9.48
C GLY A 43 2.98 9.12 7.98
N HIS A 44 2.80 7.94 7.37
CA HIS A 44 2.87 7.79 5.91
C HIS A 44 1.75 8.57 5.24
N CYS A 45 2.09 9.32 4.20
CA CYS A 45 1.14 10.17 3.48
C CYS A 45 1.30 9.99 1.97
N LEU A 46 0.17 9.93 1.27
CA LEU A 46 0.06 9.90 -0.18
C LEU A 46 -0.65 11.17 -0.66
N SER A 47 -0.05 11.86 -1.63
CA SER A 47 -0.73 12.95 -2.34
C SER A 47 -1.49 12.43 -3.55
N MET A 48 -2.72 12.92 -3.72
CA MET A 48 -3.64 12.56 -4.79
C MET A 48 -4.21 13.81 -5.46
N HIS A 49 -4.47 13.73 -6.75
CA HIS A 49 -5.20 14.78 -7.45
C HIS A 49 -6.67 14.75 -7.02
N GLN A 50 -7.27 15.93 -6.95
CA GLN A 50 -8.72 16.02 -6.88
C GLN A 50 -9.33 15.67 -8.25
N PRO A 51 -10.55 15.14 -8.29
CA PRO A 51 -11.46 14.88 -7.15
C PRO A 51 -11.18 13.58 -6.38
N TRP A 52 -10.37 12.67 -6.92
CA TRP A 52 -10.14 11.33 -6.35
C TRP A 52 -9.63 11.34 -4.91
N ALA A 53 -8.81 12.32 -4.53
CA ALA A 53 -8.27 12.44 -3.18
C ALA A 53 -9.37 12.49 -2.11
N LEU A 54 -10.38 13.36 -2.31
CA LEU A 54 -11.49 13.47 -1.37
C LEU A 54 -12.45 12.28 -1.47
N LEU A 55 -12.68 11.76 -2.68
CA LEU A 55 -13.52 10.57 -2.86
C LEU A 55 -12.96 9.35 -2.10
N LEU A 56 -11.63 9.21 -2.03
CA LEU A 56 -10.98 8.14 -1.26
C LEU A 56 -11.23 8.33 0.24
N VAL A 57 -11.05 9.54 0.75
CA VAL A 57 -11.27 9.88 2.17
C VAL A 57 -12.75 9.84 2.58
N LYS A 58 -13.67 9.99 1.61
CA LYS A 58 -15.12 9.83 1.80
C LYS A 58 -15.59 8.38 1.67
N GLY A 59 -14.72 7.44 1.28
CA GLY A 59 -15.08 6.04 1.06
C GLY A 59 -15.87 5.77 -0.22
N ILE A 60 -15.95 6.75 -1.12
CA ILE A 60 -16.60 6.60 -2.43
C ILE A 60 -15.66 5.86 -3.39
N LYS A 61 -14.38 6.24 -3.34
CA LYS A 61 -13.27 5.51 -3.95
C LYS A 61 -12.64 4.61 -2.88
N ILE A 62 -12.27 3.39 -3.24
CA ILE A 62 -11.61 2.45 -2.30
C ILE A 62 -10.34 1.80 -2.86
N HIS A 63 -10.11 1.87 -4.18
CA HIS A 63 -8.93 1.31 -4.82
C HIS A 63 -8.12 2.39 -5.53
N GLU A 64 -6.87 2.60 -5.11
CA GLU A 64 -6.00 3.63 -5.67
C GLU A 64 -4.94 3.04 -6.61
N GLY A 65 -4.97 3.45 -7.88
CA GLY A 65 -4.07 2.93 -8.90
C GLY A 65 -2.72 3.66 -8.95
N ARG A 66 -1.61 2.92 -9.01
CA ARG A 66 -0.25 3.48 -9.11
C ARG A 66 0.63 2.68 -10.06
N SER A 67 1.64 3.35 -10.61
CA SER A 67 2.68 2.72 -11.44
C SER A 67 3.77 2.02 -10.64
N TRP A 68 3.68 2.01 -9.30
CA TRP A 68 4.72 1.51 -8.41
C TRP A 68 4.09 0.78 -7.22
N TYR A 69 4.80 -0.27 -6.76
CA TYR A 69 4.44 -1.07 -5.60
C TYR A 69 4.83 -0.40 -4.28
N THR A 70 4.07 -0.68 -3.21
CA THR A 70 4.47 -0.34 -1.83
C THR A 70 4.30 -1.52 -0.87
N PRO A 71 5.29 -1.80 0.00
CA PRO A 71 5.14 -2.79 1.08
C PRO A 71 4.41 -2.21 2.31
N ILE A 72 4.15 -0.90 2.35
CA ILE A 72 3.50 -0.23 3.48
C ILE A 72 2.10 -0.80 3.70
N ARG A 73 1.74 -1.05 4.96
CA ARG A 73 0.41 -1.42 5.42
C ARG A 73 0.04 -0.60 6.64
N GLY A 74 -1.25 -0.54 6.97
CA GLY A 74 -1.77 0.28 8.07
C GLY A 74 -2.15 1.69 7.62
N ARG A 75 -2.19 2.64 8.55
CA ARG A 75 -2.71 3.98 8.29
C ARG A 75 -1.91 4.74 7.23
N LEU A 76 -2.62 5.21 6.22
CA LEU A 76 -2.11 6.06 5.15
C LEU A 76 -2.90 7.38 5.12
N TRP A 77 -2.20 8.46 5.41
CA TRP A 77 -2.71 9.82 5.33
C TRP A 77 -2.88 10.25 3.87
N ILE A 78 -3.97 10.95 3.56
CA ILE A 78 -4.29 11.36 2.19
C ILE A 78 -4.31 12.88 2.11
N ALA A 79 -3.50 13.41 1.19
CA ALA A 79 -3.40 14.82 0.90
C ALA A 79 -3.91 15.13 -0.50
N ALA A 80 -4.61 16.25 -0.66
CA ALA A 80 -4.87 16.81 -1.97
C ALA A 80 -3.63 17.53 -2.50
N THR A 81 -3.26 17.27 -3.75
CA THR A 81 -2.26 18.09 -4.46
C THR A 81 -2.75 19.53 -4.63
N ALA A 82 -1.88 20.43 -5.08
CA ALA A 82 -2.21 21.83 -5.32
C ALA A 82 -3.04 22.08 -6.60
N LYS A 83 -3.13 21.11 -7.52
CA LYS A 83 -3.90 21.25 -8.76
C LYS A 83 -5.40 21.15 -8.44
N SER A 84 -6.14 22.22 -8.73
CA SER A 84 -7.61 22.20 -8.70
C SER A 84 -8.17 21.36 -9.84
N PRO A 85 -9.22 20.55 -9.58
CA PRO A 85 -9.90 19.83 -10.65
C PRO A 85 -10.66 20.84 -11.51
N SER A 86 -10.81 20.55 -12.80
CA SER A 86 -11.74 21.34 -13.62
C SER A 86 -13.19 20.99 -13.25
N PRO A 87 -14.17 21.89 -13.48
CA PRO A 87 -15.58 21.56 -13.29
C PRO A 87 -16.01 20.33 -14.09
N GLN A 88 -15.55 20.22 -15.34
CA GLN A 88 -15.86 19.07 -16.20
C GLN A 88 -15.27 17.76 -15.66
N GLU A 89 -13.99 17.77 -15.28
CA GLU A 89 -13.32 16.61 -14.65
C GLU A 89 -14.06 16.16 -13.38
N THR A 90 -14.56 17.11 -12.60
CA THR A 90 -15.34 16.80 -11.41
C THR A 90 -16.64 16.08 -11.78
N VAL A 91 -17.43 16.64 -12.70
CA VAL A 91 -18.69 16.04 -13.16
C VAL A 91 -18.47 14.66 -13.77
N ASP A 92 -17.46 14.51 -14.61
CA ASP A 92 -17.16 13.24 -15.28
C ASP A 92 -16.79 12.16 -14.27
N VAL A 93 -15.93 12.48 -13.29
CA VAL A 93 -15.54 11.53 -12.25
C VAL A 93 -16.73 11.18 -11.36
N GLU A 94 -17.53 12.15 -10.93
CA GLU A 94 -18.73 11.86 -10.12
C GLU A 94 -19.71 10.95 -10.86
N GLN A 95 -19.96 11.22 -12.15
CA GLN A 95 -20.83 10.37 -12.97
C GLN A 95 -20.25 8.97 -13.15
N GLN A 96 -18.93 8.86 -13.32
CA GLN A 96 -18.23 7.58 -13.37
C GLN A 96 -18.47 6.78 -12.07
N TYR A 97 -18.34 7.38 -10.89
CA TYR A 97 -18.58 6.67 -9.62
C TYR A 97 -20.06 6.31 -9.41
N ARG A 98 -21.01 7.14 -9.85
CA ARG A 98 -22.45 6.75 -9.84
C ARG A 98 -22.68 5.46 -10.62
N TYR A 99 -22.06 5.36 -11.80
CA TYR A 99 -22.16 4.18 -12.65
C TYR A 99 -21.44 2.97 -12.03
N LEU A 100 -20.18 3.14 -11.62
CA LEU A 100 -19.36 2.05 -11.05
C LEU A 100 -19.98 1.45 -9.78
N LEU A 101 -20.58 2.29 -8.93
CA LEU A 101 -21.20 1.85 -7.68
C LEU A 101 -22.67 1.44 -7.88
N ASN A 102 -23.21 1.62 -9.09
CA ASN A 102 -24.64 1.47 -9.39
C ASN A 102 -25.54 2.20 -8.37
N ASP A 103 -25.12 3.39 -7.94
CA ASP A 103 -25.82 4.20 -6.95
C ASP A 103 -26.06 5.61 -7.50
N GLN A 104 -27.31 5.86 -7.89
CA GLN A 104 -27.73 7.17 -8.38
C GLN A 104 -28.00 8.19 -7.26
N LYS A 105 -28.10 7.73 -6.01
CA LYS A 105 -28.41 8.56 -4.83
C LYS A 105 -27.17 8.95 -4.05
N ILE A 106 -25.99 8.45 -4.42
CA ILE A 106 -24.73 8.81 -3.79
C ILE A 106 -24.54 10.33 -3.80
N SER A 107 -24.22 10.87 -2.63
CA SER A 107 -23.94 12.29 -2.46
C SER A 107 -22.44 12.53 -2.62
N PHE A 108 -22.10 13.47 -3.50
CA PHE A 108 -20.72 13.92 -3.66
C PHE A 108 -20.43 15.18 -2.83
N PRO A 109 -19.15 15.43 -2.49
CA PRO A 109 -18.74 16.69 -1.89
C PRO A 109 -19.06 17.87 -2.80
N THR A 110 -19.55 18.97 -2.22
CA THR A 110 -19.82 20.20 -3.00
C THR A 110 -18.56 20.99 -3.32
N HIS A 111 -17.45 20.73 -2.62
CA HIS A 111 -16.17 21.40 -2.80
C HIS A 111 -15.00 20.42 -2.64
N TYR A 112 -13.96 20.60 -3.44
CA TYR A 112 -12.76 19.77 -3.46
C TYR A 112 -11.53 20.60 -3.06
N PRO A 113 -11.17 20.64 -1.76
CA PRO A 113 -10.06 21.46 -1.28
C PRO A 113 -8.72 20.92 -1.80
N VAL A 114 -7.79 21.83 -2.09
CA VAL A 114 -6.44 21.52 -2.63
C VAL A 114 -5.35 21.86 -1.62
N ALA A 115 -4.14 21.37 -1.85
CA ALA A 115 -2.94 21.69 -1.07
C ALA A 115 -3.10 21.50 0.45
N CYS A 116 -3.85 20.48 0.86
CA CYS A 116 -4.12 20.20 2.27
C CYS A 116 -4.26 18.71 2.56
N LEU A 117 -4.04 18.36 3.82
CA LEU A 117 -4.28 17.04 4.37
C LEU A 117 -5.78 16.87 4.58
N LEU A 118 -6.35 15.82 3.99
CA LEU A 118 -7.78 15.60 3.96
C LEU A 118 -8.27 14.66 5.06
N GLY A 119 -7.48 13.64 5.37
CA GLY A 119 -7.93 12.47 6.13
C GLY A 119 -6.93 11.34 6.05
N CYS A 120 -7.38 10.14 6.38
CA CYS A 120 -6.62 8.92 6.20
C CYS A 120 -7.52 7.74 5.80
N VAL A 121 -6.88 6.70 5.33
CA VAL A 121 -7.44 5.37 5.10
C VAL A 121 -6.49 4.33 5.68
N ASP A 122 -6.92 3.09 5.80
CA ASP A 122 -6.05 1.95 6.08
C ASP A 122 -5.64 1.30 4.75
N LEU A 123 -4.34 1.29 4.46
CA LEU A 123 -3.80 0.57 3.31
C LEU A 123 -3.65 -0.91 3.69
N VAL A 124 -4.62 -1.73 3.29
CA VAL A 124 -4.70 -3.15 3.70
C VAL A 124 -3.96 -4.09 2.74
N ASP A 125 -3.86 -3.70 1.47
CA ASP A 125 -3.07 -4.42 0.49
C ASP A 125 -2.56 -3.54 -0.66
N CYS A 126 -1.57 -4.04 -1.39
CA CYS A 126 -1.08 -3.44 -2.63
C CYS A 126 -0.89 -4.58 -3.63
N LEU A 127 -1.84 -4.73 -4.54
CA LEU A 127 -1.89 -5.87 -5.46
C LEU A 127 -1.29 -5.51 -6.81
N PRO A 128 -0.49 -6.40 -7.44
CA PRO A 128 -0.22 -6.31 -8.86
C PRO A 128 -1.50 -6.54 -9.66
N GLN A 129 -1.55 -6.00 -10.88
CA GLN A 129 -2.80 -5.91 -11.64
C GLN A 129 -3.48 -7.26 -11.94
N ASP A 130 -2.70 -8.33 -12.14
CA ASP A 130 -3.24 -9.65 -12.41
C ASP A 130 -3.91 -10.27 -11.17
N GLU A 131 -3.35 -10.08 -9.98
CA GLU A 131 -3.97 -10.47 -8.72
C GLU A 131 -5.17 -9.59 -8.37
N TYR A 132 -5.07 -8.29 -8.61
CA TYR A 132 -6.16 -7.35 -8.43
C TYR A 132 -7.39 -7.78 -9.24
N ARG A 133 -7.22 -8.13 -10.52
CA ARG A 133 -8.33 -8.57 -11.38
C ARG A 133 -8.91 -9.92 -10.97
N LYS A 134 -8.12 -10.83 -10.40
CA LYS A 134 -8.65 -12.08 -9.85
C LYS A 134 -9.56 -11.84 -8.63
N LYS A 135 -9.20 -10.90 -7.76
CA LYS A 135 -9.98 -10.57 -6.54
C LYS A 135 -11.13 -9.60 -6.80
N PHE A 136 -10.93 -8.65 -7.71
CA PHE A 136 -11.86 -7.60 -8.10
C PHE A 136 -11.99 -7.59 -9.63
N PRO A 137 -12.73 -8.55 -10.23
CA PRO A 137 -12.89 -8.63 -11.68
C PRO A 137 -13.34 -7.31 -12.30
N ASP A 138 -14.33 -6.67 -11.68
CA ASP A 138 -14.90 -5.38 -12.08
C ASP A 138 -14.27 -4.19 -11.36
N GLY A 139 -13.07 -4.37 -10.81
CA GLY A 139 -12.35 -3.33 -10.08
C GLY A 139 -12.09 -2.06 -10.91
N GLU A 140 -12.17 -0.91 -10.25
CA GLU A 140 -12.08 0.42 -10.88
C GLU A 140 -10.71 0.78 -11.49
N SER A 141 -9.63 0.09 -11.10
CA SER A 141 -8.27 0.46 -11.50
C SER A 141 -7.69 -0.42 -12.61
N ILE A 142 -7.07 0.21 -13.60
CA ILE A 142 -6.28 -0.46 -14.66
C ILE A 142 -4.77 -0.31 -14.45
N SER A 143 -4.34 0.29 -13.33
CA SER A 143 -2.92 0.57 -13.07
C SER A 143 -2.12 -0.70 -12.78
N PRO A 144 -0.78 -0.71 -13.00
CA PRO A 144 0.06 -1.86 -12.72
C PRO A 144 0.00 -2.36 -11.27
N TYR A 145 -0.16 -1.45 -10.31
CA TYR A 145 -0.36 -1.75 -8.90
C TYR A 145 -1.60 -1.03 -8.38
N VAL A 146 -2.35 -1.69 -7.50
CA VAL A 146 -3.57 -1.16 -6.93
C VAL A 146 -3.53 -1.27 -5.42
N PHE A 147 -3.65 -0.12 -4.76
CA PHE A 147 -3.70 0.03 -3.32
C PHE A 147 -5.14 -0.22 -2.87
N ILE A 148 -5.32 -1.18 -1.98
CA ILE A 148 -6.62 -1.51 -1.40
C ILE A 148 -6.75 -0.74 -0.10
N CYS A 149 -7.72 0.17 -0.05
CA CYS A 149 -7.91 1.09 1.05
C CYS A 149 -9.23 0.83 1.77
N GLU A 150 -9.19 0.80 3.09
CA GLU A 150 -10.35 0.59 3.96
C GLU A 150 -10.42 1.69 5.03
N ASN A 151 -11.46 1.66 5.88
CA ASN A 151 -11.64 2.55 7.04
C ASN A 151 -11.37 4.05 6.76
N PRO A 152 -12.03 4.64 5.74
CA PRO A 152 -11.83 6.03 5.37
C PRO A 152 -12.27 6.97 6.50
N GLN A 153 -11.41 7.92 6.85
CA GLN A 153 -11.63 8.89 7.91
C GLN A 153 -11.26 10.29 7.44
N GLU A 154 -12.26 11.17 7.35
CA GLU A 154 -12.07 12.57 7.00
C GLU A 154 -11.70 13.41 8.23
N LEU A 155 -10.69 14.27 8.09
CA LEU A 155 -10.39 15.27 9.10
C LEU A 155 -11.42 16.40 9.07
N VAL A 156 -11.91 16.77 10.26
CA VAL A 156 -12.76 17.95 10.45
C VAL A 156 -12.00 19.23 10.13
N VAL A 157 -10.72 19.31 10.53
CA VAL A 157 -9.83 20.44 10.25
C VAL A 157 -8.77 20.01 9.25
N LYS A 158 -8.71 20.70 8.11
CA LYS A 158 -7.74 20.42 7.04
C LYS A 158 -6.43 21.16 7.33
N PHE A 159 -5.30 20.46 7.20
CA PHE A 159 -3.98 21.04 7.45
C PHE A 159 -3.32 21.43 6.13
N PRO A 160 -2.92 22.69 5.91
CA PRO A 160 -2.19 23.08 4.72
C PRO A 160 -0.85 22.32 4.65
N ILE A 161 -0.64 21.56 3.57
CA ILE A 161 0.60 20.83 3.35
C ILE A 161 0.96 20.83 1.86
N LYS A 162 2.25 20.81 1.57
CA LYS A 162 2.75 20.59 0.22
C LYS A 162 2.86 19.09 -0.02
N GLY A 163 2.17 18.60 -1.04
CA GLY A 163 2.30 17.22 -1.48
C GLY A 163 3.71 16.91 -1.96
N LYS A 164 4.11 15.63 -1.87
CA LYS A 164 5.41 15.14 -2.34
C LYS A 164 5.22 13.90 -3.23
N HIS A 165 6.26 13.54 -3.97
CA HIS A 165 6.24 12.36 -4.83
C HIS A 165 6.17 11.06 -4.01
N LYS A 166 5.39 10.10 -4.52
CA LYS A 166 5.15 8.79 -3.90
C LYS A 166 4.62 8.93 -2.46
N ILE A 167 4.78 7.89 -1.63
CA ILE A 167 4.51 7.98 -0.19
C ILE A 167 5.67 8.68 0.50
N TYR A 168 5.35 9.64 1.36
CA TYR A 168 6.30 10.40 2.17
C TYR A 168 5.86 10.43 3.64
N LYS A 169 6.74 10.88 4.52
CA LYS A 169 6.42 11.09 5.93
C LYS A 169 5.86 12.50 6.14
N LEU A 170 4.74 12.59 6.86
CA LEU A 170 4.27 13.87 7.40
C LEU A 170 5.29 14.47 8.36
N GLU A 171 5.28 15.79 8.45
CA GLU A 171 6.02 16.48 9.51
C GLU A 171 5.42 16.13 10.87
N GLY A 172 6.28 15.89 11.87
CA GLY A 172 5.86 15.34 13.16
C GLY A 172 4.73 16.14 13.81
N HIS A 173 4.80 17.47 13.79
CA HIS A 173 3.77 18.33 14.39
C HIS A 173 2.42 18.23 13.64
N ILE A 174 2.43 18.18 12.30
CA ILE A 174 1.21 17.98 11.49
C ILE A 174 0.62 16.61 11.76
N HIS A 175 1.45 15.58 11.78
CA HIS A 175 1.01 14.21 12.05
C HIS A 175 0.33 14.10 13.42
N GLN A 176 0.94 14.63 14.47
CA GLN A 176 0.34 14.63 15.82
C GLN A 176 -0.96 15.42 15.89
N ALA A 177 -1.02 16.59 15.24
CA ALA A 177 -2.24 17.39 15.18
C ALA A 177 -3.35 16.67 14.41
N ALA A 178 -3.02 16.05 13.28
CA ALA A 178 -3.97 15.29 12.47
C ALA A 178 -4.52 14.08 13.22
N LYS A 179 -3.67 13.33 13.94
CA LYS A 179 -4.12 12.21 14.79
C LYS A 179 -5.15 12.65 15.84
N LYS A 180 -4.94 13.80 16.47
CA LYS A 180 -5.89 14.39 17.43
C LYS A 180 -7.17 14.91 16.76
N GLY A 181 -7.09 15.26 15.48
CA GLY A 181 -8.21 15.73 14.67
C GLY A 181 -9.10 14.62 14.13
N LEU A 182 -8.65 13.36 14.14
CA LEU A 182 -9.49 12.19 13.87
C LEU A 182 -10.41 12.00 15.08
N ARG A 183 -11.67 12.35 14.93
CA ARG A 183 -12.69 11.96 15.92
C ARG A 183 -12.97 10.47 15.74
N SER A 184 -13.15 9.73 16.83
CA SER A 184 -13.86 8.45 16.73
C SER A 184 -15.24 8.78 16.19
N SER A 185 -15.60 8.28 15.01
CA SER A 185 -16.98 8.33 14.53
C SER A 185 -17.86 7.64 15.57
N SER A 186 -18.39 8.45 16.48
CA SER A 186 -19.31 8.07 17.55
C SER A 186 -20.42 9.09 17.37
N ASP A 187 -21.41 8.68 16.58
CA ASP A 187 -22.85 8.85 16.83
C ASP A 187 -23.63 8.20 15.66
#